data_AF-A0A0G0UPQ6-F1
#
_entry.id   AF-A0A0G0UPQ6-F1
#
_cell.length_a   1.000
_cell.length_b   1.000
_cell.length_c   1.000
_cell.angle_alpha   90.00
_cell.angle_beta   90.00
_cell.angle_gamma   90.00
#
_symmetry.space_group_name_H-M   'P 1'
#
loop_
_entity.id
_entity.type
_entity.pdbx_description
1 polymer ?
#
loop_
_entity_poly.entity_id
_entity_poly.type
_entity_poly.pdbx_seq_one_letter_code
_entity_poly.pdbx_strand_id
1 'polypeptide(L)'
;MKLIKKVPTIDVKRTFVISDHITQRKNLGNNHKFLKDLSEEEFTKKIHSAKKAILRLKEKSLDKLISPKWPKRVKSYNNSQWFLAEASPKELGVWNRAGGLPFDWTNDSLFQTTKKVKNALDKKSKILKRRARHSIPNILKIESHLKQKEKYLYPIVFKTDTGTQGRKRLKKKMKGDIDDGCMRSIALAISGRNPITVYFGIPLKK
;
A
#
# COMPACT_ATOMS: atom_id res chain seq x y z
N MET A 1 -5.47 -16.73 -2.11
CA MET A 1 -4.90 -15.73 -3.02
C MET A 1 -5.03 -16.32 -4.40
N LYS A 2 -5.83 -15.67 -5.23
CA LYS A 2 -6.19 -16.09 -6.59
C LYS A 2 -5.53 -15.13 -7.56
N LEU A 3 -4.68 -15.65 -8.45
CA LEU A 3 -4.12 -14.85 -9.54
C LEU A 3 -5.20 -14.65 -10.61
N ILE A 4 -5.37 -13.43 -11.09
CA ILE A 4 -6.38 -13.09 -12.11
C ILE A 4 -5.70 -13.00 -13.47
N LYS A 5 -4.72 -12.10 -13.61
CA LYS A 5 -4.01 -11.90 -14.88
C LYS A 5 -2.63 -11.29 -14.67
N LYS A 6 -1.71 -11.56 -15.59
CA LYS A 6 -0.40 -10.90 -15.66
C LYS A 6 -0.58 -9.42 -15.98
N VAL A 7 0.27 -8.56 -15.41
CA VAL A 7 0.31 -7.12 -15.70
C VAL A 7 1.74 -6.63 -15.92
N PRO A 8 1.94 -5.55 -16.68
CA PRO A 8 3.27 -5.01 -16.92
C PRO A 8 3.82 -4.29 -15.69
N THR A 9 5.14 -4.34 -15.49
CA THR A 9 5.85 -3.70 -14.37
C THR A 9 5.58 -2.18 -14.29
N ILE A 10 5.42 -1.52 -15.44
CA ILE A 10 5.10 -0.09 -15.51
C ILE A 10 3.82 0.28 -14.75
N ASP A 11 2.80 -0.59 -14.72
CA ASP A 11 1.56 -0.31 -14.00
C ASP A 11 1.75 -0.31 -12.49
N VAL A 12 2.64 -1.17 -11.98
CA VAL A 12 3.02 -1.23 -10.56
C VAL A 12 3.84 -0.02 -10.16
N LYS A 13 4.79 0.40 -11.01
CA LYS A 13 5.54 1.65 -10.81
C LYS A 13 4.65 2.89 -10.82
N ARG A 14 3.70 2.97 -11.76
CA ARG A 14 2.69 4.05 -11.82
C ARG A 14 1.84 4.06 -10.56
N THR A 15 1.37 2.91 -10.10
CA THR A 15 0.62 2.75 -8.85
C THR A 15 1.40 3.30 -7.66
N PHE A 16 2.67 2.91 -7.54
CA PHE A 16 3.54 3.40 -6.48
C PHE A 16 3.68 4.94 -6.52
N VAL A 17 4.04 5.49 -7.68
CA VAL A 17 4.31 6.93 -7.85
C VAL A 17 3.03 7.77 -7.69
N ILE A 18 1.90 7.35 -8.28
CA ILE A 18 0.60 8.02 -8.13
C ILE A 18 0.19 8.03 -6.66
N SER A 19 0.32 6.89 -5.97
CA SER A 19 -0.07 6.80 -4.56
C SER A 19 0.86 7.61 -3.63
N ASP A 20 2.15 7.72 -3.95
CA ASP A 20 3.07 8.62 -3.23
C ASP A 20 2.70 10.09 -3.52
N HIS A 21 2.37 10.44 -4.77
CA HIS A 21 1.98 11.80 -5.17
C HIS A 21 0.75 12.31 -4.42
N ILE A 22 -0.29 11.49 -4.26
CA ILE A 22 -1.50 11.89 -3.51
C ILE A 22 -1.24 12.07 -2.00
N THR A 23 -0.19 11.46 -1.45
CA THR A 23 0.18 11.54 -0.03
C THR A 23 1.27 12.58 0.28
N GLN A 24 1.95 13.12 -0.74
CA GLN A 24 2.98 14.15 -0.56
C GLN A 24 2.37 15.54 -0.34
N ARG A 25 2.97 16.30 0.59
CA ARG A 25 2.72 17.75 0.74
C ARG A 25 3.75 18.50 -0.11
N LYS A 26 3.30 19.40 -1.00
CA LYS A 26 4.21 20.24 -1.80
C LYS A 26 4.98 21.29 -0.96
N ASN A 27 4.43 21.73 0.18
CA ASN A 27 4.90 22.95 0.87
C ASN A 27 5.35 22.74 2.33
N LEU A 28 5.61 21.51 2.76
CA LEU A 28 6.10 21.27 4.13
C LEU A 28 7.34 20.41 4.03
N GLY A 29 8.49 21.07 4.20
CA GLY A 29 9.81 20.46 4.28
C GLY A 29 9.71 19.12 5.00
N ASN A 30 10.23 18.09 4.33
CA ASN A 30 10.38 16.70 4.76
C ASN A 30 9.83 16.38 6.16
N ASN A 31 8.79 15.53 6.26
CA ASN A 31 8.66 14.42 7.24
C ASN A 31 7.23 13.91 7.48
N HIS A 32 6.20 14.44 6.81
CA HIS A 32 4.80 14.09 7.13
C HIS A 32 3.99 13.56 5.94
N LYS A 33 4.34 12.35 5.49
CA LYS A 33 3.63 11.61 4.44
C LYS A 33 2.43 10.83 5.00
N PHE A 34 1.26 11.46 5.02
CA PHE A 34 -0.03 10.79 5.23
C PHE A 34 -1.14 11.51 4.48
N LEU A 35 -2.20 10.78 4.13
CA LEU A 35 -3.36 11.33 3.45
C LEU A 35 -4.05 12.36 4.36
N LYS A 36 -4.28 13.58 3.88
CA LYS A 36 -5.08 14.61 4.58
C LYS A 36 -6.53 14.14 4.65
N ASP A 37 -7.27 14.70 5.59
CA ASP A 37 -8.72 14.69 5.50
C ASP A 37 -9.10 15.46 4.22
N LEU A 38 -9.77 14.78 3.30
CA LEU A 38 -10.13 15.26 1.97
C LEU A 38 -11.56 14.81 1.69
N SER A 39 -12.31 15.62 0.94
CA SER A 39 -13.57 15.13 0.37
C SER A 39 -13.31 14.12 -0.75
N GLU A 40 -14.33 13.33 -1.10
CA GLU A 40 -14.29 12.42 -2.25
C GLU A 40 -13.94 13.15 -3.55
N GLU A 41 -14.47 14.37 -3.72
CA GLU A 41 -14.23 15.20 -4.90
C GLU A 41 -12.77 15.69 -4.96
N GLU A 42 -12.24 16.22 -3.85
CA GLU A 42 -10.84 16.65 -3.76
C GLU A 42 -9.87 15.48 -4.00
N PHE A 43 -10.19 14.32 -3.44
CA PHE A 43 -9.43 13.09 -3.64
C PHE A 43 -9.43 12.69 -5.13
N THR A 44 -10.59 12.73 -5.77
CA THR A 44 -10.74 12.42 -7.20
C THR A 44 -9.95 13.39 -8.08
N LYS A 45 -10.03 14.71 -7.80
CA LYS A 45 -9.25 15.74 -8.51
C LYS A 45 -7.74 15.49 -8.36
N LYS A 46 -7.26 15.14 -7.17
CA LYS A 46 -5.86 14.80 -6.91
C LYS A 46 -5.40 13.57 -7.69
N ILE A 47 -6.22 12.52 -7.73
CA ILE A 47 -5.93 11.31 -8.53
C ILE A 47 -5.86 11.65 -10.00
N HIS A 48 -6.83 12.40 -10.53
CA HIS A 48 -6.87 12.78 -11.92
C HIS A 48 -5.62 13.59 -12.32
N SER A 49 -5.24 14.58 -11.50
CA SER A 49 -4.02 15.36 -11.68
C SER A 49 -2.76 14.47 -11.67
N ALA A 50 -2.65 13.56 -10.69
CA ALA A 50 -1.53 12.62 -10.60
C ALA A 50 -1.46 11.71 -11.83
N LYS A 51 -2.59 11.18 -12.30
CA LYS A 51 -2.65 10.34 -13.50
C LYS A 51 -2.20 11.10 -14.74
N LYS A 52 -2.69 12.33 -14.95
CA LYS A 52 -2.28 13.18 -16.07
C LYS A 52 -0.77 13.38 -16.12
N ALA A 53 -0.14 13.61 -14.95
CA ALA A 53 1.29 13.81 -14.86
C ALA A 53 2.11 12.52 -15.08
N ILE A 54 1.65 11.38 -14.54
CA ILE A 54 2.45 10.16 -14.39
C ILE A 54 2.23 9.15 -15.52
N LEU A 55 1.02 9.05 -16.10
CA LEU A 55 0.72 8.03 -17.12
C LEU A 55 1.52 8.23 -18.41
N ARG A 56 1.90 9.46 -18.74
CA ARG A 56 2.77 9.78 -19.88
C ARG A 56 4.24 9.41 -19.69
N LEU A 57 4.67 9.06 -18.47
CA LEU A 57 6.06 8.75 -18.19
C LEU A 57 6.43 7.34 -18.65
N LYS A 58 7.61 7.23 -19.26
CA LYS A 58 8.25 5.94 -19.58
C LYS A 58 8.76 5.28 -18.30
N GLU A 59 8.94 3.96 -18.36
CA GLU A 59 9.37 3.17 -17.20
C GLU A 59 10.70 3.64 -16.59
N LYS A 60 11.69 3.98 -17.41
CA LYS A 60 12.97 4.56 -16.94
C LYS A 60 12.78 5.88 -16.16
N SER A 61 11.81 6.71 -16.56
CA SER A 61 11.50 7.97 -15.86
C SER A 61 10.82 7.71 -14.52
N LEU A 62 9.97 6.68 -14.43
CA LEU A 62 9.40 6.25 -13.15
C LEU A 62 10.51 5.76 -12.21
N ASP A 63 11.49 5.01 -12.69
CA ASP A 63 12.63 4.57 -11.88
C ASP A 63 13.41 5.75 -11.30
N LYS A 64 13.62 6.81 -12.08
CA LYS A 64 14.26 8.05 -11.62
C LYS A 64 13.45 8.76 -10.52
N LEU A 65 12.12 8.63 -10.51
CA LEU A 65 11.28 9.18 -9.44
C LEU A 65 11.30 8.34 -8.16
N ILE A 66 11.46 7.02 -8.29
CA ILE A 66 11.42 6.08 -7.16
C ILE A 66 12.80 5.92 -6.51
N SER A 67 13.85 5.78 -7.32
CA SER A 67 15.20 5.39 -6.91
C SER A 67 15.82 6.27 -5.83
N PRO A 68 15.71 7.63 -5.88
CA PRO A 68 16.36 8.48 -4.88
C PRO A 68 15.92 8.20 -3.44
N LYS A 69 14.68 7.75 -3.24
CA LYS A 69 14.13 7.43 -1.91
C LYS A 69 14.05 5.92 -1.66
N TRP A 70 13.86 5.12 -2.70
CA TRP A 70 13.53 3.70 -2.57
C TRP A 70 14.26 2.83 -3.62
N PRO A 71 15.60 2.79 -3.64
CA PRO A 71 16.34 2.07 -4.66
C PRO A 71 16.07 0.56 -4.63
N LYS A 72 15.86 -0.01 -3.43
CA LYS A 72 15.48 -1.43 -3.27
C LYS A 72 14.13 -1.78 -3.90
N ARG A 73 13.17 -0.83 -3.93
CA ARG A 73 11.87 -1.04 -4.59
C ARG A 73 12.03 -1.11 -6.09
N VAL A 74 12.83 -0.21 -6.70
CA VAL A 74 13.10 -0.26 -8.14
C VAL A 74 13.67 -1.63 -8.54
N LYS A 75 14.71 -2.10 -7.83
CA LYS A 75 15.28 -3.42 -8.07
C LYS A 75 14.23 -4.54 -7.92
N SER A 76 13.43 -4.51 -6.86
CA SER A 76 12.42 -5.53 -6.59
C SER A 76 11.29 -5.53 -7.63
N TYR A 77 10.87 -4.35 -8.08
CA TYR A 77 9.83 -4.19 -9.11
C TYR A 77 10.29 -4.72 -10.46
N ASN A 78 11.53 -4.43 -10.83
CA ASN A 78 12.13 -4.90 -12.09
C ASN A 78 12.38 -6.41 -12.09
N ASN A 79 12.67 -6.99 -10.92
CA ASN A 79 13.00 -8.41 -10.79
C ASN A 79 11.79 -9.28 -10.41
N SER A 80 10.57 -8.81 -10.68
CA SER A 80 9.34 -9.55 -10.37
C SER A 80 8.44 -9.65 -11.60
N GLN A 81 7.81 -10.80 -11.76
CA GLN A 81 6.61 -10.92 -12.59
C GLN A 81 5.39 -10.48 -11.78
N TRP A 82 4.60 -9.58 -12.38
CA TRP A 82 3.46 -8.97 -11.71
C TRP A 82 2.13 -9.52 -12.20
N PHE A 83 1.19 -9.64 -11.27
CA PHE A 83 -0.18 -10.09 -11.52
C PHE A 83 -1.17 -9.19 -10.79
N LEU A 84 -2.35 -9.01 -11.35
CA LEU A 84 -3.51 -8.71 -10.53
C LEU A 84 -3.95 -9.97 -9.81
N ALA A 85 -4.23 -9.85 -8.52
CA ALA A 85 -4.66 -10.95 -7.69
C ALA A 85 -5.72 -10.49 -6.68
N GLU A 86 -6.52 -11.44 -6.23
CA GLU A 86 -7.43 -11.30 -5.10
C GLU A 86 -6.87 -12.05 -3.90
N ALA A 87 -6.79 -11.38 -2.76
CA ALA A 87 -6.28 -11.96 -1.53
C ALA A 87 -7.19 -11.63 -0.36
N SER A 88 -7.42 -12.61 0.52
CA SER A 88 -8.12 -12.34 1.77
C SER A 88 -7.20 -11.60 2.75
N PRO A 89 -7.74 -10.80 3.67
CA PRO A 89 -6.96 -10.20 4.75
C PRO A 89 -6.22 -11.22 5.64
N LYS A 90 -6.66 -12.49 5.65
CA LYS A 90 -5.98 -13.59 6.36
C LYS A 90 -4.73 -14.09 5.65
N GLU A 91 -4.53 -13.76 4.37
CA GLU A 91 -3.40 -14.21 3.55
C GLU A 91 -2.30 -13.15 3.37
N LEU A 92 -2.61 -11.90 3.72
CA LEU A 92 -1.71 -10.76 3.58
C LEU A 92 -1.07 -10.39 4.92
N GLY A 93 0.15 -9.89 4.88
CA GLY A 93 0.85 -9.32 6.02
C GLY A 93 1.26 -7.87 5.77
N VAL A 94 1.14 -7.00 6.78
CA VAL A 94 1.62 -5.61 6.69
C VAL A 94 3.12 -5.52 6.96
N TRP A 95 3.81 -4.54 6.38
CA TRP A 95 5.21 -4.29 6.70
C TRP A 95 5.41 -4.12 8.23
N ASN A 96 6.48 -4.69 8.77
CA ASN A 96 6.92 -4.48 10.15
C ASN A 96 6.86 -3.00 10.55
N ARG A 97 6.14 -2.68 11.63
CA ARG A 97 5.92 -1.32 12.15
C ARG A 97 5.36 -0.33 11.12
N ALA A 98 4.65 -0.81 10.09
CA ALA A 98 4.06 0.05 9.06
C ALA A 98 3.25 1.18 9.70
N GLY A 99 3.45 2.43 9.26
CA GLY A 99 2.70 3.57 9.80
C GLY A 99 3.01 3.93 11.27
N GLY A 100 4.06 3.35 11.85
CA GLY A 100 4.40 3.47 13.28
C GLY A 100 3.58 2.54 14.17
N LEU A 101 3.00 1.47 13.62
CA LEU A 101 2.29 0.46 14.40
C LEU A 101 3.25 -0.30 15.32
N PRO A 102 2.77 -0.81 16.47
CA PRO A 102 3.53 -1.72 17.31
C PRO A 102 3.99 -2.97 16.55
N PHE A 103 5.19 -3.46 16.90
CA PHE A 103 5.80 -4.62 16.24
C PHE A 103 4.91 -5.87 16.32
N ASP A 104 4.41 -6.17 17.51
CA ASP A 104 3.51 -7.27 17.85
C ASP A 104 2.17 -7.20 17.12
N TRP A 105 1.75 -6.01 16.68
CA TRP A 105 0.55 -5.86 15.85
C TRP A 105 0.81 -6.29 14.42
N THR A 106 2.01 -6.00 13.92
CA THR A 106 2.41 -6.32 12.54
C THR A 106 2.94 -7.75 12.38
N ASN A 107 3.16 -8.51 13.46
CA ASN A 107 3.68 -9.88 13.42
C ASN A 107 2.63 -10.96 13.04
N ASP A 108 1.44 -10.56 12.63
CA ASP A 108 0.37 -11.47 12.20
C ASP A 108 -0.15 -11.05 10.81
N SER A 109 -1.29 -11.62 10.41
CA SER A 109 -2.04 -11.29 9.21
C SER A 109 -2.59 -9.86 9.28
N LEU A 110 -2.93 -9.33 8.11
CA LEU A 110 -3.63 -8.06 7.97
C LEU A 110 -4.95 -8.09 8.75
N PHE A 111 -5.68 -9.21 8.75
CA PHE A 111 -6.90 -9.38 9.53
C PHE A 111 -6.69 -9.10 11.03
N GLN A 112 -5.68 -9.73 11.65
CA GLN A 112 -5.38 -9.53 13.07
C GLN A 112 -4.83 -8.13 13.36
N THR A 113 -3.98 -7.61 12.47
CA THR A 113 -3.52 -6.22 12.53
C THR A 113 -4.70 -5.26 12.55
N THR A 114 -5.66 -5.45 11.66
CA THR A 114 -6.87 -4.64 11.53
C THR A 114 -7.72 -4.65 12.78
N LYS A 115 -7.93 -5.81 13.43
CA LYS A 115 -8.68 -5.86 14.70
C LYS A 115 -8.05 -4.97 15.78
N LYS A 116 -6.72 -5.05 15.94
CA LYS A 116 -5.97 -4.24 16.92
C LYS A 116 -6.05 -2.76 16.58
N VAL A 117 -5.89 -2.41 15.31
CA VAL A 117 -5.97 -1.02 14.84
C VAL A 117 -7.37 -0.44 15.01
N LYS A 118 -8.44 -1.18 14.64
CA LYS A 118 -9.82 -0.74 14.81
C LYS A 118 -10.12 -0.43 16.29
N ASN A 119 -9.86 -1.38 17.18
CA ASN A 119 -10.03 -1.18 18.61
C ASN A 119 -9.24 0.03 19.15
N ALA A 120 -8.03 0.27 18.64
CA ALA A 120 -7.23 1.41 19.05
C ALA A 120 -7.71 2.76 18.49
N LEU A 121 -8.33 2.78 17.31
CA LEU A 121 -9.00 3.96 16.77
C LEU A 121 -10.25 4.29 17.58
N ASP A 122 -11.09 3.28 17.86
CA ASP A 122 -12.34 3.43 18.62
C ASP A 122 -12.06 3.97 20.03
N LYS A 123 -11.02 3.45 20.69
CA LYS A 123 -10.57 3.89 22.02
C LYS A 123 -9.70 5.16 22.00
N LYS A 124 -9.49 5.80 20.85
CA LYS A 124 -8.60 6.97 20.66
C LYS A 124 -7.21 6.77 21.31
N SER A 125 -6.67 5.55 21.20
CA SER A 125 -5.46 5.14 21.92
C SER A 125 -4.22 5.93 21.49
N LYS A 126 -3.40 6.32 22.48
CA LYS A 126 -2.11 6.99 22.25
C LYS A 126 -1.07 6.07 21.58
N ILE A 127 -1.29 4.75 21.58
CA ILE A 127 -0.41 3.75 20.94
C ILE A 127 -0.32 3.97 19.43
N LEU A 128 -1.43 4.35 18.78
CA LEU A 128 -1.43 4.63 17.33
C LEU A 128 -0.62 5.88 17.02
N LYS A 129 0.52 5.72 16.34
CA LYS A 129 1.32 6.87 15.92
C LYS A 129 0.60 7.68 14.84
N ARG A 130 1.02 8.93 14.71
CA ARG A 130 0.41 9.97 13.86
C ARG A 130 0.03 9.49 12.46
N ARG A 131 0.92 8.77 11.76
CA ARG A 131 0.65 8.31 10.38
C ARG A 131 -0.54 7.35 10.32
N ALA A 132 -0.56 6.30 11.13
CA ALA A 132 -1.69 5.37 11.18
C ALA A 132 -2.98 6.05 11.68
N ARG A 133 -2.86 6.86 12.76
CA ARG A 133 -3.97 7.60 13.38
C ARG A 133 -4.72 8.51 12.40
N HIS A 134 -4.02 9.17 11.48
CA HIS A 134 -4.66 10.04 10.49
C HIS A 134 -4.97 9.34 9.18
N SER A 135 -4.03 8.56 8.63
CA SER A 135 -4.21 7.99 7.29
C SER A 135 -5.41 7.06 7.25
N ILE A 136 -5.58 6.19 8.24
CA ILE A 136 -6.59 5.13 8.19
C ILE A 136 -8.01 5.73 8.26
N PRO A 137 -8.35 6.60 9.22
CA PRO A 137 -9.65 7.26 9.24
C PRO A 137 -9.92 8.08 7.97
N ASN A 138 -8.92 8.82 7.47
CA ASN A 138 -9.11 9.63 6.28
C ASN A 138 -9.35 8.77 5.03
N ILE A 139 -8.70 7.61 4.93
CA ILE A 139 -8.96 6.66 3.84
C ILE A 139 -10.37 6.05 3.97
N LEU A 140 -10.84 5.78 5.19
CA LEU A 140 -12.19 5.23 5.44
C LEU A 140 -13.33 6.17 5.00
N LYS A 141 -13.06 7.47 4.88
CA LYS A 141 -14.03 8.45 4.36
C LYS A 141 -14.15 8.45 2.83
N ILE A 142 -13.22 7.81 2.12
CA ILE A 142 -13.13 7.88 0.66
C ILE A 142 -13.74 6.62 0.04
N GLU A 143 -14.95 6.73 -0.50
CA GLU A 143 -15.73 5.60 -0.97
C GLU A 143 -15.11 4.94 -2.21
N SER A 144 -14.60 5.72 -3.17
CA SER A 144 -13.91 5.19 -4.36
C SER A 144 -12.68 4.36 -3.99
N HIS A 145 -12.03 4.70 -2.88
CA HIS A 145 -10.91 3.94 -2.35
C HIS A 145 -11.37 2.58 -1.81
N LEU A 146 -12.41 2.57 -0.97
CA LEU A 146 -12.93 1.34 -0.35
C LEU A 146 -13.56 0.38 -1.37
N LYS A 147 -14.19 0.93 -2.41
CA LYS A 147 -14.72 0.14 -3.54
C LYS A 147 -13.63 -0.37 -4.48
N GLN A 148 -12.38 0.07 -4.33
CA GLN A 148 -11.26 -0.26 -5.22
C GLN A 148 -11.54 0.10 -6.69
N LYS A 149 -12.18 1.25 -6.95
CA LYS A 149 -12.49 1.73 -8.31
C LYS A 149 -11.25 2.17 -9.09
N GLU A 150 -10.21 2.65 -8.40
CA GLU A 150 -8.97 3.14 -9.01
C GLU A 150 -7.84 2.11 -8.89
N LYS A 151 -7.44 1.51 -10.03
CA LYS A 151 -6.38 0.50 -10.09
C LYS A 151 -5.02 1.00 -9.62
N TYR A 152 -4.74 2.30 -9.76
CA TYR A 152 -3.48 2.89 -9.30
C TYR A 152 -3.41 3.12 -7.78
N LEU A 153 -4.42 2.64 -7.04
CA LEU A 153 -4.42 2.62 -5.58
C LEU A 153 -4.39 1.22 -4.99
N TYR A 154 -4.38 0.18 -5.81
CA TYR A 154 -4.28 -1.19 -5.33
C TYR A 154 -2.99 -1.38 -4.53
N PRO A 155 -3.04 -2.11 -3.39
CA PRO A 155 -1.83 -2.45 -2.64
C PRO A 155 -0.83 -3.19 -3.53
N ILE A 156 0.46 -2.92 -3.31
CA ILE A 156 1.56 -3.64 -3.95
C ILE A 156 2.05 -4.67 -2.94
N VAL A 157 1.99 -5.94 -3.33
CA VAL A 157 2.26 -7.10 -2.48
C VAL A 157 3.32 -7.94 -3.15
N PHE A 158 4.34 -8.34 -2.41
CA PHE A 158 5.27 -9.37 -2.86
C PHE A 158 4.87 -10.73 -2.31
N LYS A 159 5.23 -11.80 -3.01
CA LYS A 159 5.30 -13.13 -2.40
C LYS A 159 6.13 -13.05 -1.11
N THR A 160 5.69 -13.72 -0.06
CA THR A 160 6.34 -13.62 1.25
C THR A 160 7.84 -13.94 1.19
N ASP A 161 8.62 -13.19 1.98
CA ASP A 161 10.09 -13.22 2.03
C ASP A 161 10.81 -12.81 0.74
N THR A 162 10.10 -12.18 -0.21
CA THR A 162 10.66 -11.65 -1.45
C THR A 162 10.57 -10.11 -1.52
N GLY A 163 11.01 -9.54 -2.65
CA GLY A 163 10.99 -8.10 -2.89
C GLY A 163 11.84 -7.30 -1.89
N THR A 164 11.23 -6.33 -1.22
CA THR A 164 11.91 -5.46 -0.24
C THR A 164 12.16 -6.12 1.11
N GLN A 165 11.69 -7.36 1.31
CA GLN A 165 11.90 -8.16 2.52
C GLN A 165 11.38 -7.51 3.81
N GLY A 166 10.31 -6.72 3.68
CA GLY A 166 9.80 -5.93 4.80
C GLY A 166 9.35 -6.74 6.02
N ARG A 167 8.99 -8.01 5.83
CA ARG A 167 8.54 -8.92 6.88
C ARG A 167 9.54 -10.04 7.20
N LYS A 168 10.78 -9.98 6.70
CA LYS A 168 11.77 -11.07 6.82
C LYS A 168 11.97 -11.59 8.25
N ARG A 169 11.98 -10.69 9.25
CA ARG A 169 12.21 -11.02 10.67
C ARG A 169 10.94 -11.39 11.45
N LEU A 170 9.78 -11.38 10.82
CA LEU A 170 8.53 -11.75 11.47
C LEU A 170 8.39 -13.27 11.49
N LYS A 171 7.99 -13.81 12.65
CA LYS A 171 7.87 -15.26 12.87
C LYS A 171 6.79 -15.87 11.96
N LYS A 172 5.64 -15.18 11.87
CA LYS A 172 4.51 -15.66 11.05
C LYS A 172 4.66 -15.23 9.60
N LYS A 173 4.79 -16.22 8.73
CA LYS A 173 4.81 -16.06 7.28
C LYS A 173 3.40 -15.99 6.72
N MET A 174 3.20 -15.09 5.76
CA MET A 174 1.94 -14.91 5.05
C MET A 174 2.06 -15.51 3.64
N LYS A 175 1.01 -15.39 2.81
CA LYS A 175 1.16 -15.69 1.37
C LYS A 175 1.74 -14.50 0.62
N GLY A 176 1.41 -13.29 1.06
CA GLY A 176 1.95 -12.07 0.51
C GLY A 176 2.25 -11.01 1.57
N ASP A 177 3.35 -10.29 1.37
CA ASP A 177 3.80 -9.19 2.20
C ASP A 177 3.50 -7.86 1.49
N ILE A 178 2.69 -7.00 2.10
CA ILE A 178 2.34 -5.69 1.56
C ILE A 178 3.56 -4.77 1.63
N ASP A 179 4.11 -4.41 0.48
CA ASP A 179 5.21 -3.46 0.35
C ASP A 179 4.71 -2.01 0.39
N ASP A 180 3.64 -1.73 -0.36
CA ASP A 180 3.06 -0.42 -0.47
C ASP A 180 1.53 -0.46 -0.32
N GLY A 181 0.98 0.55 0.34
CA GLY A 181 -0.44 0.58 0.67
C GLY A 181 -0.82 -0.16 1.95
N CYS A 182 0.08 -0.29 2.93
CA CYS A 182 -0.25 -0.89 4.24
C CYS A 182 -1.45 -0.21 4.92
N MET A 183 -1.47 1.13 5.00
CA MET A 183 -2.58 1.86 5.64
C MET A 183 -3.89 1.70 4.86
N ARG A 184 -3.80 1.68 3.52
CA ARG A 184 -4.94 1.42 2.61
C ARG A 184 -5.50 0.02 2.82
N SER A 185 -4.63 -0.98 2.90
CA SER A 185 -5.01 -2.37 3.14
C SER A 185 -5.68 -2.55 4.50
N ILE A 186 -5.18 -1.86 5.54
CA ILE A 186 -5.84 -1.87 6.86
C ILE A 186 -7.22 -1.23 6.77
N ALA A 187 -7.36 -0.07 6.12
CA ALA A 187 -8.64 0.61 5.94
C ALA A 187 -9.65 -0.27 5.16
N LEU A 188 -9.22 -0.90 4.06
CA LEU A 188 -10.02 -1.85 3.28
C LEU A 188 -10.51 -3.02 4.15
N ALA A 189 -9.61 -3.59 4.96
CA ALA A 189 -9.99 -4.67 5.86
C ALA A 189 -10.93 -4.19 7.00
N ILE A 190 -10.79 -2.96 7.50
CA ILE A 190 -11.71 -2.37 8.49
C ILE A 190 -13.10 -2.20 7.88
N SER A 191 -13.19 -1.77 6.61
CA SER A 191 -14.46 -1.59 5.90
C SER A 191 -15.10 -2.91 5.46
N GLY A 192 -14.56 -4.07 5.85
CA GLY A 192 -15.10 -5.39 5.52
C GLY A 192 -14.73 -5.91 4.12
N ARG A 193 -13.81 -5.25 3.38
CA ARG A 193 -13.43 -5.69 2.04
C ARG A 193 -12.73 -7.05 2.08
N ASN A 194 -13.34 -8.04 1.46
CA ASN A 194 -12.78 -9.37 1.23
C ASN A 194 -13.46 -10.00 0.00
N PRO A 195 -12.73 -10.31 -1.09
CA PRO A 195 -11.28 -10.19 -1.25
C PRO A 195 -10.79 -8.75 -1.47
N ILE A 196 -9.50 -8.53 -1.22
CA ILE A 196 -8.77 -7.31 -1.59
C ILE A 196 -8.04 -7.55 -2.91
N THR A 197 -8.30 -6.71 -3.91
CA THR A 197 -7.56 -6.71 -5.17
C THR A 197 -6.19 -6.05 -4.99
N VAL A 198 -5.12 -6.71 -5.42
CA VAL A 198 -3.73 -6.26 -5.24
C VAL A 198 -2.90 -6.46 -6.52
N TYR A 199 -1.80 -5.72 -6.63
CA TYR A 199 -0.69 -6.13 -7.49
C TYR A 199 0.20 -7.11 -6.73
N PHE A 200 0.32 -8.33 -7.23
CA PHE A 200 1.11 -9.39 -6.62
C PHE A 200 2.37 -9.69 -7.45
N GLY A 201 3.54 -9.50 -6.83
CA GLY A 201 4.85 -9.71 -7.42
C GLY A 201 5.45 -11.04 -7.00
N ILE A 202 5.80 -11.87 -7.98
CA ILE A 202 6.54 -13.12 -7.81
C ILE A 202 7.93 -12.91 -8.42
N PRO A 203 9.04 -13.19 -7.71
CA PRO A 203 10.38 -13.04 -8.28
C PRO A 203 10.54 -13.83 -9.58
N LEU A 204 11.23 -13.25 -10.55
CA LEU A 204 11.69 -13.99 -11.72
C LEU A 204 12.61 -15.12 -11.23
N LYS A 205 12.43 -16.34 -11.75
CA LYS A 205 13.37 -17.43 -11.48
C LYS A 205 14.76 -16.96 -11.92
N LYS A 206 15.74 -17.13 -11.04
CA LYS A 206 17.15 -17.01 -11.42
C LYS A 206 17.53 -18.18 -12.30
#